data_AF-A0A832LGU2-F1
#
_entry.id   AF-A0A832LGU2-F1
#
_cell.length_a   1.000
_cell.length_b   1.000
_cell.length_c   1.000
_cell.angle_alpha   90.00
_cell.angle_beta   90.00
_cell.angle_gamma   90.00
#
_symmetry.space_group_name_H-M   'P 1'
#
loop_
_entity.id
_entity.type
_entity.pdbx_description
1 polymer ?
#
loop_
_entity_poly.entity_id
_entity_poly.type
_entity_poly.pdbx_seq_one_letter_code
_entity_poly.pdbx_strand_id
1 'polypeptide(L)'
;MTSTLVLFFALLAVYLLMKYIQLRGRIESRARDLYEAWQAREMDRQVSEKAENLFRAWKMDEEKRIRQDAIKKSEAVIRGKVTEHLIPYFPDFEYNPKDARFLGTPVDFIIFDGLSEGEMNKVVFVEVKSGKTGALSPREKLVRDCIGRGKVSYEIIHNREN
;
A
#
# COMPACT_ATOMS: atom_id res chain seq x y z
N MET A 1 17.30 -78.51 -54.84
CA MET A 1 18.29 -77.67 -54.11
C MET A 1 18.15 -76.18 -54.42
N THR A 2 17.87 -75.79 -55.68
CA THR A 2 17.66 -74.38 -56.08
C THR A 2 16.36 -73.79 -55.52
N SER A 3 15.22 -74.49 -55.62
CA SER A 3 13.92 -73.98 -55.16
C SER A 3 13.85 -73.75 -53.64
N THR A 4 14.55 -74.56 -52.85
CA THR A 4 14.64 -74.40 -51.38
C THR A 4 15.47 -73.18 -50.99
N LEU A 5 16.52 -72.87 -51.75
CA LEU A 5 17.36 -71.68 -51.55
C LEU A 5 16.57 -70.40 -51.85
N VAL A 6 15.80 -70.39 -52.95
CA VAL A 6 14.93 -69.27 -53.34
C VAL A 6 13.86 -69.03 -52.28
N LEU A 7 13.24 -70.08 -51.75
CA LEU A 7 12.24 -69.96 -50.68
C LEU A 7 12.85 -69.38 -49.39
N PHE A 8 14.06 -69.80 -49.03
CA PHE A 8 14.77 -69.28 -47.87
C PHE A 8 15.09 -67.79 -48.00
N PHE A 9 15.62 -67.35 -49.15
CA PHE A 9 15.88 -65.93 -49.41
C PHE A 9 14.60 -65.09 -49.46
N ALA A 10 13.50 -65.62 -50.00
CA ALA A 10 12.20 -64.95 -49.99
C ALA A 10 11.66 -64.75 -48.56
N LEU A 11 11.74 -65.79 -47.72
CA LEU A 11 11.36 -65.71 -46.31
C LEU A 11 12.25 -64.74 -45.52
N LEU A 12 13.56 -64.75 -45.79
CA LEU A 12 14.50 -63.81 -45.19
C LEU A 12 14.19 -62.37 -45.61
N ALA A 13 13.91 -62.13 -46.89
CA ALA A 13 13.56 -60.80 -47.41
C ALA A 13 12.26 -60.28 -46.78
N VAL A 14 11.24 -61.15 -46.65
CA VAL A 14 9.98 -60.83 -45.98
C VAL A 14 10.20 -60.54 -44.50
N TYR A 15 11.02 -61.33 -43.81
CA TYR A 15 11.39 -61.08 -42.41
C TYR A 15 12.13 -59.75 -42.23
N LEU A 16 13.10 -59.45 -43.09
CA LEU A 16 13.85 -58.19 -43.08
C LEU A 16 12.95 -57.00 -43.39
N LEU A 17 12.02 -57.14 -44.34
CA LEU A 17 11.03 -56.11 -44.67
C LEU A 17 10.10 -55.84 -43.48
N MET A 18 9.59 -56.88 -42.83
CA MET A 18 8.79 -56.74 -41.61
C MET A 18 9.58 -56.06 -40.48
N LYS A 19 10.83 -56.47 -40.26
CA LYS A 19 11.73 -55.83 -39.29
C LYS A 19 11.98 -54.36 -39.61
N TYR A 20 12.17 -54.02 -40.88
CA TYR A 20 12.38 -52.65 -41.35
C TYR A 20 11.15 -51.78 -41.10
N ILE A 21 9.95 -52.25 -41.48
CA ILE A 21 8.69 -51.54 -41.26
C ILE A 21 8.44 -51.33 -39.75
N GLN A 22 8.66 -52.36 -38.92
CA GLN A 22 8.53 -52.26 -37.46
C GLN A 22 9.54 -51.30 -36.82
N LEU A 23 10.77 -51.25 -37.35
CA LEU A 23 11.80 -50.35 -36.84
C LEU A 23 11.51 -48.91 -37.23
N ARG A 24 11.12 -48.67 -38.49
CA ARG A 24 10.74 -47.35 -39.00
C ARG A 24 9.55 -46.77 -38.23
N GLY A 25 8.50 -47.56 -38.02
CA GLY A 25 7.32 -47.12 -37.24
C GLY A 25 7.65 -46.75 -35.79
N ARG A 26 8.54 -47.52 -35.13
CA ARG A 26 9.01 -47.20 -33.76
C ARG A 26 9.85 -45.93 -33.70
N ILE A 27 10.69 -45.69 -34.70
CA ILE A 27 11.51 -44.47 -34.78
C ILE A 27 10.60 -43.25 -34.99
N GLU A 28 9.62 -43.33 -35.89
CA GLU A 28 8.68 -42.23 -36.13
C GLU A 28 7.80 -41.93 -34.92
N SER A 29 7.32 -42.96 -34.19
CA SER A 29 6.54 -42.75 -32.96
C SER A 29 7.39 -42.07 -31.88
N ARG A 30 8.61 -42.59 -31.62
CA ARG A 30 9.52 -41.99 -30.63
C ARG A 30 9.94 -40.58 -31.01
N ALA A 31 10.15 -40.29 -32.30
CA ALA A 31 10.47 -38.96 -32.77
C ALA A 31 9.31 -37.98 -32.54
N ARG A 32 8.06 -38.43 -32.76
CA ARG A 32 6.86 -37.64 -32.43
C ARG A 32 6.72 -37.38 -30.93
N ASP A 33 6.80 -38.43 -30.10
CA ASP A 33 6.68 -38.28 -28.65
C ASP A 33 7.76 -37.34 -28.07
N LEU A 34 9.01 -37.47 -28.54
CA LEU A 34 10.11 -36.58 -28.15
C LEU A 34 9.90 -35.14 -28.63
N TYR A 35 9.37 -34.95 -29.83
CA TYR A 35 9.06 -33.63 -30.37
C TYR A 35 7.93 -32.96 -29.59
N GLU A 36 6.84 -33.67 -29.30
CA GLU A 36 5.72 -33.15 -28.51
C GLU A 36 6.15 -32.82 -27.08
N ALA A 37 6.93 -33.69 -26.43
CA ALA A 37 7.46 -33.44 -25.09
C ALA A 37 8.43 -32.26 -25.05
N TRP A 38 9.30 -32.13 -26.07
CA TRP A 38 10.19 -30.98 -26.20
C TRP A 38 9.40 -29.69 -26.42
N GLN A 39 8.41 -29.71 -27.33
CA GLN A 39 7.57 -28.56 -27.64
C GLN A 39 6.76 -28.11 -26.43
N ALA A 40 6.19 -29.05 -25.67
CA ALA A 40 5.44 -28.74 -24.44
C ALA A 40 6.33 -28.07 -23.38
N ARG A 41 7.55 -28.60 -23.16
CA ARG A 41 8.51 -28.01 -22.22
C ARG A 41 8.98 -26.62 -22.66
N GLU A 42 9.25 -26.46 -23.95
CA GLU A 42 9.71 -25.19 -24.48
C GLU A 42 8.61 -24.12 -24.43
N MET A 43 7.36 -24.50 -24.72
CA MET A 43 6.21 -23.62 -24.56
C MET A 43 6.00 -23.20 -23.11
N ASP A 44 6.08 -24.16 -22.17
CA ASP A 44 5.94 -23.91 -20.74
C ASP A 44 7.02 -22.96 -20.23
N ARG A 45 8.28 -23.17 -20.65
CA ARG A 45 9.40 -22.28 -20.34
C ARG A 45 9.14 -20.86 -20.81
N GLN A 46 8.71 -20.67 -22.05
CA GLN A 46 8.44 -19.34 -22.61
C GLN A 46 7.27 -18.64 -21.91
N VAL A 47 6.21 -19.38 -21.59
CA VAL A 47 5.07 -18.84 -20.84
C VAL A 47 5.51 -18.42 -19.43
N SER A 48 6.27 -19.27 -18.74
CA SER A 48 6.78 -18.98 -17.40
C SER A 48 7.71 -17.77 -17.39
N GLU A 49 8.67 -17.69 -18.32
CA GLU A 49 9.57 -16.55 -18.45
C GLU A 49 8.80 -15.24 -18.72
N LYS A 50 7.81 -15.29 -19.62
CA LYS A 50 6.98 -14.13 -19.93
C LYS A 50 6.12 -13.72 -18.74
N ALA A 51 5.53 -14.68 -18.03
CA ALA A 51 4.75 -14.43 -16.82
C ALA A 51 5.60 -13.79 -15.71
N GLU A 52 6.82 -14.30 -15.49
CA GLU A 52 7.75 -13.73 -14.50
C GLU A 52 8.14 -12.30 -14.85
N ASN A 53 8.46 -12.03 -16.13
CA ASN A 53 8.80 -10.69 -16.59
C ASN A 53 7.64 -9.70 -16.44
N LEU A 54 6.43 -10.10 -16.84
CA LEU A 54 5.22 -9.29 -16.67
C LEU A 54 4.92 -9.03 -15.20
N PHE A 55 5.03 -10.07 -14.36
CA PHE A 55 4.82 -9.95 -12.93
C PHE A 55 5.84 -9.02 -12.28
N ARG A 56 7.12 -9.12 -12.66
CA ARG A 56 8.18 -8.23 -12.17
C ARG A 56 7.91 -6.78 -12.58
N ALA A 57 7.56 -6.54 -13.85
CA ALA A 57 7.24 -5.20 -14.34
C ALA A 57 6.03 -4.60 -13.62
N TRP A 58 4.94 -5.37 -13.48
CA TRP A 58 3.75 -4.97 -12.74
C TRP A 58 4.08 -4.66 -11.27
N LYS A 59 4.85 -5.53 -10.60
CA LYS A 59 5.24 -5.33 -9.20
C LYS A 59 6.02 -4.02 -9.00
N MET A 60 6.95 -3.70 -9.90
CA MET A 60 7.72 -2.46 -9.83
C MET A 60 6.83 -1.21 -10.01
N ASP A 61 5.90 -1.25 -10.95
CA ASP A 61 4.95 -0.15 -11.17
C ASP A 61 4.00 0.03 -9.98
N GLU A 62 3.45 -1.08 -9.48
CA GLU A 62 2.51 -1.04 -8.35
C GLU A 62 3.20 -0.57 -7.06
N GLU A 63 4.44 -1.00 -6.80
CA GLU A 63 5.22 -0.50 -5.66
C GLU A 63 5.45 1.02 -5.76
N LYS A 64 5.74 1.53 -6.96
CA LYS A 64 5.90 2.96 -7.20
C LYS A 64 4.60 3.71 -6.93
N ARG A 65 3.46 3.18 -7.38
CA ARG A 65 2.13 3.75 -7.12
C ARG A 65 1.81 3.79 -5.64
N ILE A 66 2.00 2.69 -4.92
CA ILE A 66 1.77 2.59 -3.47
C ILE A 66 2.64 3.61 -2.74
N ARG A 67 3.93 3.73 -3.10
CA ARG A 67 4.84 4.71 -2.49
C ARG A 67 4.37 6.14 -2.73
N GLN A 68 3.97 6.47 -3.96
CA GLN A 68 3.47 7.82 -4.29
C GLN A 68 2.16 8.15 -3.55
N ASP A 69 1.24 7.19 -3.45
CA ASP A 69 -0.01 7.37 -2.71
C ASP A 69 0.25 7.58 -1.21
N ALA A 70 1.16 6.79 -0.62
CA ALA A 70 1.58 6.94 0.77
C ALA A 70 2.18 8.32 1.04
N ILE A 71 3.04 8.84 0.14
CA ILE A 71 3.61 10.19 0.27
C ILE A 71 2.52 11.26 0.22
N LYS A 72 1.60 11.19 -0.74
CA LYS A 72 0.52 12.18 -0.86
C LYS A 72 -0.39 12.19 0.36
N LYS A 73 -0.73 11.01 0.89
CA LYS A 73 -1.54 10.88 2.11
C LYS A 73 -0.81 11.43 3.33
N SER A 74 0.48 11.11 3.48
CA SER A 74 1.26 11.61 4.61
C SER A 74 1.46 13.12 4.55
N GLU A 75 1.70 13.69 3.37
CA GLU A 75 1.85 15.13 3.16
C GLU A 75 0.60 15.89 3.61
N ALA A 76 -0.59 15.46 3.21
CA ALA A 76 -1.84 16.10 3.61
C ALA A 76 -2.04 16.08 5.14
N VAL A 77 -1.75 14.94 5.78
CA VAL A 77 -1.86 14.78 7.24
C VAL A 77 -0.83 15.65 7.96
N ILE A 78 0.43 15.64 7.50
CA ILE A 78 1.51 16.44 8.10
C ILE A 78 1.20 17.93 7.97
N ARG A 79 0.77 18.37 6.78
CA ARG A 79 0.40 19.76 6.54
C ARG A 79 -0.76 20.19 7.44
N GLY A 80 -1.77 19.35 7.64
CA GLY A 80 -2.87 19.62 8.58
C GLY A 80 -2.35 19.87 9.99
N LYS A 81 -1.54 18.93 10.52
CA LYS A 81 -0.95 19.04 11.87
C LYS A 81 -0.05 20.26 12.05
N VAL A 82 0.78 20.58 11.05
CA VAL A 82 1.63 21.78 11.09
C VAL A 82 0.78 23.04 11.07
N THR A 83 -0.27 23.08 10.24
CA THR A 83 -1.20 24.21 10.18
C THR A 83 -1.87 24.44 11.53
N GLU A 84 -2.28 23.38 12.22
CA GLU A 84 -2.87 23.46 13.57
C GLU A 84 -1.95 24.21 14.55
N HIS A 85 -0.64 23.95 14.52
CA HIS A 85 0.31 24.61 15.42
C HIS A 85 0.64 26.04 15.00
N LEU A 86 0.52 26.37 13.71
CA LEU A 86 0.89 27.69 13.16
C LEU A 86 -0.28 28.67 13.05
N ILE A 87 -1.52 28.22 13.32
CA ILE A 87 -2.72 29.06 13.29
C ILE A 87 -2.55 30.41 14.01
N PRO A 88 -1.92 30.50 15.20
CA PRO A 88 -1.77 31.79 15.86
C PRO A 88 -1.04 32.85 15.01
N TYR A 89 -0.22 32.44 14.04
CA TYR A 89 0.53 33.35 13.18
C TYR A 89 -0.16 33.66 11.84
N PHE A 90 -1.37 33.12 11.62
CA PHE A 90 -2.10 33.33 10.37
C PHE A 90 -2.87 34.67 10.40
N PRO A 91 -3.09 35.33 9.25
CA PRO A 91 -3.72 36.66 9.20
C PRO A 91 -5.13 36.72 9.80
N ASP A 92 -5.87 35.61 9.76
CA ASP A 92 -7.24 35.52 10.24
C ASP A 92 -7.35 35.22 11.75
N PHE A 93 -6.22 35.10 12.46
CA PHE A 93 -6.23 34.85 13.90
C PHE A 93 -6.49 36.16 14.66
N GLU A 94 -7.67 36.24 15.28
CA GLU A 94 -8.17 37.47 15.92
C GLU A 94 -7.43 37.88 17.21
N TYR A 95 -6.54 37.02 17.74
CA TYR A 95 -5.90 37.21 19.03
C TYR A 95 -4.40 37.46 18.91
N ASN A 96 -3.81 38.04 19.96
CA ASN A 96 -2.36 38.18 20.02
C ASN A 96 -1.69 36.79 20.13
N PRO A 97 -0.77 36.42 19.23
CA PRO A 97 -0.10 35.11 19.27
C PRO A 97 0.68 34.88 20.57
N LYS A 98 1.12 35.94 21.26
CA LYS A 98 1.82 35.85 22.56
C LYS A 98 0.93 35.35 23.69
N ASP A 99 -0.39 35.46 23.52
CA ASP A 99 -1.39 35.08 24.51
C ASP A 99 -1.99 33.69 24.26
N ALA A 100 -1.66 33.08 23.11
CA ALA A 100 -2.04 31.71 22.80
C ALA A 100 -1.07 30.71 23.46
N ARG A 101 -1.63 29.67 24.08
CA ARG A 101 -0.90 28.51 24.60
C ARG A 101 -1.45 27.25 23.96
N PHE A 102 -0.57 26.51 23.30
CA PHE A 102 -0.90 25.22 22.70
C PHE A 102 -1.04 24.14 23.78
N LEU A 103 -2.06 23.29 23.66
CA LEU A 103 -2.31 22.11 24.49
C LEU A 103 -2.46 20.83 23.65
N GLY A 104 -3.27 20.88 22.59
CA GLY A 104 -3.67 19.74 21.76
C GLY A 104 -5.01 19.10 22.14
N THR A 105 -5.45 18.09 21.38
CA THR A 105 -6.77 17.46 21.54
C THR A 105 -7.09 17.06 23.00
N PRO A 106 -8.29 17.38 23.52
CA PRO A 106 -9.50 17.87 22.84
C PRO A 106 -9.68 19.40 22.79
N VAL A 107 -8.65 20.18 23.11
CA VAL A 107 -8.63 21.65 22.95
C VAL A 107 -7.25 22.08 22.50
N ASP A 108 -7.09 22.42 21.22
CA ASP A 108 -5.78 22.76 20.67
C ASP A 108 -5.08 23.95 21.33
N PHE A 109 -5.82 25.03 21.64
CA PHE A 109 -5.27 26.22 22.29
C PHE A 109 -6.14 26.74 23.43
N ILE A 110 -5.47 27.34 24.43
CA ILE A 110 -6.07 28.31 25.35
C ILE A 110 -5.47 29.68 25.07
N ILE A 111 -6.33 30.67 24.90
CA ILE A 111 -5.94 32.07 24.65
C ILE A 111 -6.27 32.87 25.90
N PHE A 112 -5.26 33.52 26.47
CA PHE A 112 -5.38 34.44 27.59
C PHE A 112 -5.43 35.88 27.07
N ASP A 113 -6.53 36.23 26.41
CA ASP A 113 -6.67 37.49 25.66
C ASP A 113 -6.33 38.71 26.53
N GLY A 114 -5.35 39.51 26.09
CA GLY A 114 -4.84 40.70 26.79
C GLY A 114 -3.77 40.44 27.86
N LEU A 115 -3.42 39.18 28.14
CA LEU A 115 -2.42 38.83 29.16
C LEU A 115 -1.04 39.46 28.88
N SER A 116 -0.59 39.49 27.62
CA SER A 116 0.68 40.09 27.23
C SER A 116 0.72 41.62 27.34
N GLU A 117 -0.45 42.24 27.42
CA GLU A 117 -0.63 43.69 27.60
C GLU A 117 -0.85 44.06 29.08
N GLY A 118 -0.95 43.06 29.97
CA GLY A 118 -1.11 43.24 31.41
C GLY A 118 -2.56 43.40 31.88
N GLU A 119 -3.53 43.40 30.97
CA GLU A 119 -4.96 43.48 31.27
C GLU A 119 -5.71 42.33 30.60
N MET A 120 -6.12 41.35 31.40
CA MET A 120 -6.72 40.13 30.87
C MET A 120 -8.24 40.29 30.64
N ASN A 121 -8.67 40.13 29.39
CA ASN A 121 -10.05 40.29 28.94
C ASN A 121 -10.88 39.02 29.14
N LYS A 122 -10.39 37.90 28.62
CA LYS A 122 -11.09 36.60 28.64
C LYS A 122 -10.15 35.43 28.42
N VAL A 123 -10.60 34.24 28.81
CA VAL A 123 -9.97 32.97 28.44
C VAL A 123 -10.78 32.34 27.32
N VAL A 124 -10.14 32.02 26.19
CA VAL A 124 -10.79 31.38 25.04
C VAL A 124 -10.21 30.00 24.80
N PHE A 125 -11.06 28.99 24.73
CA PHE A 125 -10.69 27.64 24.35
C PHE A 125 -10.92 27.49 22.86
N VAL A 126 -9.88 27.11 22.12
CA VAL A 126 -9.93 27.02 20.66
C VAL A 126 -9.56 25.60 20.22
N GLU A 127 -10.43 25.02 19.42
CA GLU A 127 -10.15 23.80 18.66
C GLU A 127 -9.95 24.20 17.20
N VAL A 128 -8.82 23.82 16.61
CA VAL A 128 -8.50 24.09 15.23
C VAL A 128 -8.97 22.93 14.37
N LYS A 129 -9.65 23.24 13.27
CA LYS A 129 -9.96 22.24 12.24
C LYS A 129 -9.33 22.64 10.92
N SER A 130 -8.60 21.70 10.33
CA SER A 130 -8.11 21.85 8.96
C SER A 130 -9.27 21.65 7.96
N GLY A 131 -9.64 22.72 7.24
CA GLY A 131 -10.65 22.69 6.16
C GLY A 131 -12.05 23.21 6.54
N LYS A 132 -12.91 23.41 5.54
CA LYS A 132 -14.23 24.08 5.68
C LYS A 132 -15.32 23.26 6.38
N THR A 133 -15.10 21.97 6.66
CA THR A 133 -16.13 21.03 7.13
C THR A 133 -15.70 20.20 8.33
N GLY A 134 -14.70 20.63 9.09
CA GLY A 134 -14.21 19.88 10.25
C GLY A 134 -15.27 19.80 11.36
N ALA A 135 -15.90 18.63 11.52
CA ALA A 135 -16.80 18.38 12.64
C ALA A 135 -16.00 18.09 13.91
N LEU A 136 -16.51 18.54 15.06
CA LEU A 136 -15.94 18.18 16.36
C LEU A 136 -16.07 16.68 16.62
N SER A 137 -15.02 16.07 17.16
CA SER A 137 -15.05 14.71 17.68
C SER A 137 -15.97 14.60 18.90
N PRO A 138 -16.42 13.39 19.28
CA PRO A 138 -17.23 13.22 20.49
C PRO A 138 -16.57 13.78 21.75
N ARG A 139 -15.24 13.66 21.88
CA ARG A 139 -14.49 14.19 23.05
C ARG A 139 -14.45 15.72 23.05
N GLU A 140 -14.20 16.34 21.90
CA GLU A 140 -14.23 17.81 21.75
C GLU A 140 -15.62 18.38 22.03
N LYS A 141 -16.70 17.71 21.56
CA LYS A 141 -18.07 18.12 21.86
C LYS A 141 -18.35 18.13 23.35
N LEU A 142 -17.91 17.10 24.09
CA LEU A 142 -18.08 17.04 25.54
C LEU A 142 -17.39 18.22 26.23
N VAL A 143 -16.17 18.58 25.80
CA VAL A 143 -15.43 19.71 26.38
C VAL A 143 -16.10 21.05 26.03
N ARG A 144 -16.45 21.27 24.76
CA ARG A 144 -17.23 22.45 24.33
C ARG A 144 -18.50 22.62 25.14
N ASP A 145 -19.27 21.54 25.34
CA ASP A 145 -20.52 21.59 26.09
C ASP A 145 -20.31 21.75 27.60
N CYS A 146 -19.17 21.32 28.14
CA CYS A 146 -18.76 21.59 29.53
C CYS A 146 -18.47 23.08 29.72
N ILE A 147 -17.66 23.66 28.83
CA ILE A 147 -17.30 25.08 28.81
C ILE A 147 -18.54 25.95 28.58
N GLY A 148 -19.37 25.61 27.60
CA GLY A 148 -20.60 26.35 27.27
C GLY A 148 -21.65 26.34 28.39
N ARG A 149 -21.57 25.37 29.32
CA ARG A 149 -22.39 25.34 30.54
C ARG A 149 -21.74 26.04 31.73
N GLY A 150 -20.61 26.73 31.53
CA GLY A 150 -19.88 27.44 32.58
C GLY A 150 -19.19 26.52 33.60
N LYS A 151 -19.02 25.23 33.28
CA LYS A 151 -18.35 24.26 34.17
C LYS A 151 -16.83 24.36 34.00
N VAL A 152 -16.28 25.52 34.35
CA VAL A 152 -14.84 25.84 34.30
C VAL A 152 -14.45 26.45 35.65
N SER A 153 -13.39 25.94 36.27
CA SER A 153 -12.86 26.42 37.55
C SER A 153 -11.37 26.75 37.43
N TYR A 154 -10.89 27.65 38.30
CA TYR A 154 -9.48 27.91 38.49
C TYR A 154 -9.09 27.41 39.89
N GLU A 155 -8.14 26.48 39.95
CA GLU A 155 -7.73 25.83 41.19
C GLU A 155 -6.20 25.94 41.36
N ILE A 156 -5.76 26.26 42.57
CA ILE A 156 -4.33 26.34 42.91
C ILE A 156 -3.99 25.11 43.75
N ILE A 157 -3.24 24.18 43.16
CA ILE A 157 -2.74 23.00 43.86
C ILE A 157 -1.29 23.27 44.24
N HIS A 158 -1.01 23.29 45.54
CA HIS A 158 0.35 23.38 46.05
C HIS A 158 0.89 21.96 46.24
N ASN A 159 1.98 21.62 45.55
CA ASN A 159 2.71 20.40 45.87
C ASN A 159 3.49 20.65 47.18
N ARG A 160 3.09 20.01 48.27
CA ARG A 160 3.91 20.00 49.48
C ARG A 160 4.98 18.93 49.26
N GLU A 161 6.21 19.37 49.02
CA GLU A 161 7.38 18.49 49.11
C GLU A 161 7.45 17.94 50.54
N ASN A 162 7.51 16.61 50.65
CA ASN A 162 8.04 15.90 51.82
C ASN A 162 9.51 15.59 51.55
#